data_AF-A0A5B8ITR4-F1
#
_entry.id   AF-A0A5B8ITR4-F1
#
_cell.length_a   1.000
_cell.length_b   1.000
_cell.length_c   1.000
_cell.angle_alpha   90.00
_cell.angle_beta   90.00
_cell.angle_gamma   90.00
#
_symmetry.space_group_name_H-M   'P 1'
#
loop_
_entity.id
_entity.type
_entity.pdbx_description
1 polymer ?
#
loop_
_entity_poly.entity_id
_entity_poly.type
_entity_poly.pdbx_seq_one_letter_code
_entity_poly.pdbx_strand_id
1 'polypeptide(L)'
;MKALFDFEFRKFVTPSIIKIVYILIMIFLAFGYIGIVVTGFQFNTAVGFLMLLIVGPLFALVYLALARAGLESLIAQIRTAQNTAELVRLAGGTPPAEAGNLPVPGNTPKPGGGNAPPANPYQQ
;
A
#
# COMPACT_ATOMS: atom_id res chain seq x y z
N MET A 1 11.08 -14.20 7.70
CA MET A 1 11.93 -13.19 8.39
C MET A 1 12.91 -12.47 7.47
N LYS A 2 13.31 -13.01 6.31
CA LYS A 2 14.25 -12.36 5.36
C LYS A 2 13.66 -11.20 4.53
N ALA A 3 12.34 -11.15 4.35
CA ALA A 3 11.67 -10.13 3.52
C ALA A 3 11.45 -8.77 4.22
N LEU A 4 11.69 -8.68 5.54
CA LEU A 4 11.54 -7.44 6.31
C LEU A 4 12.78 -6.52 6.23
N PHE A 5 13.92 -7.06 5.78
CA PHE A 5 15.17 -6.33 5.56
C PHE A 5 15.58 -6.36 4.08
N ASP A 6 14.62 -6.54 3.18
CA ASP A 6 14.87 -6.50 1.74
C ASP A 6 14.79 -5.04 1.25
N PHE A 7 15.91 -4.33 1.33
CA PHE A 7 16.07 -2.95 0.85
C PHE A 7 16.05 -2.85 -0.69
N GLU A 8 16.00 -3.98 -1.43
CA GLU A 8 15.91 -4.00 -2.90
C GLU A 8 14.49 -3.84 -3.45
N PHE A 9 13.43 -3.85 -2.61
CA PHE A 9 12.02 -3.69 -3.01
C PHE A 9 11.60 -4.52 -4.24
N ARG A 10 12.23 -5.69 -4.46
CA ARG A 10 12.10 -6.43 -5.72
C ARG A 10 10.80 -7.21 -5.86
N LYS A 11 10.01 -7.26 -4.79
CA LYS A 11 8.68 -7.88 -4.73
C LYS A 11 7.74 -6.96 -3.95
N PHE A 12 6.49 -6.83 -4.40
CA PHE A 12 5.44 -6.09 -3.69
C PHE A 12 5.05 -6.82 -2.38
N VAL A 13 5.93 -6.80 -1.38
CA VAL A 13 5.69 -7.36 -0.02
C VAL A 13 4.90 -6.38 0.85
N THR A 14 4.66 -5.17 0.33
CA THR A 14 3.95 -4.05 0.97
C THR A 14 2.64 -4.45 1.66
N PRO A 15 1.71 -5.25 1.09
CA PRO A 15 0.46 -5.57 1.77
C PRO A 15 0.63 -6.55 2.95
N SER A 16 1.66 -7.39 2.97
CA SER A 16 1.93 -8.29 4.11
C SER A 16 2.61 -7.58 5.29
N ILE A 17 3.46 -6.60 5.01
CA ILE A 17 4.25 -5.90 6.03
C ILE A 17 3.43 -4.79 6.71
N ILE A 18 2.38 -4.30 6.06
CA ILE A 18 1.59 -3.15 6.51
C ILE A 18 1.01 -3.34 7.92
N LYS A 19 0.62 -4.57 8.30
CA LYS A 19 0.13 -4.89 9.65
C LYS A 19 1.24 -4.72 10.70
N ILE A 20 2.45 -5.18 10.38
CA ILE A 20 3.61 -5.07 11.27
C ILE A 20 3.99 -3.60 11.43
N VAL A 21 3.99 -2.84 10.32
CA VAL A 21 4.26 -1.40 10.35
C VAL A 21 3.25 -0.66 11.23
N TYR A 22 1.95 -0.97 11.11
CA TYR A 22 0.93 -0.38 11.97
C TYR A 22 1.20 -0.65 13.46
N ILE A 23 1.50 -1.91 13.81
CA ILE A 23 1.81 -2.29 15.20
C ILE A 23 3.04 -1.54 15.71
N LEU A 24 4.09 -1.44 14.90
CA LEU A 24 5.30 -0.68 15.24
C LEU A 24 4.98 0.81 15.46
N ILE A 25 4.22 1.43 14.56
CA ILE A 25 3.79 2.83 14.71
C ILE A 25 3.01 2.99 16.03
N MET A 26 2.08 2.08 16.34
CA MET A 26 1.32 2.09 17.60
C MET A 26 2.24 2.06 18.82
N ILE A 27 3.24 1.18 18.81
CA ILE A 27 4.21 1.03 19.89
C ILE A 27 5.03 2.32 20.04
N PHE A 28 5.56 2.86 18.95
CA PHE A 28 6.30 4.13 18.97
C PHE A 28 5.43 5.29 19.45
N LEU A 29 4.16 5.32 19.07
CA LEU A 29 3.22 6.34 19.54
C LEU A 29 2.98 6.24 21.05
N ALA A 30 2.83 5.02 21.59
CA ALA A 30 2.67 4.79 23.02
C ALA A 30 3.92 5.25 23.80
N PHE A 31 5.12 4.91 23.32
CA PHE A 31 6.35 5.40 23.92
C PHE A 31 6.51 6.92 23.80
N GLY A 32 6.18 7.49 22.64
CA GLY A 32 6.20 8.93 22.42
C GLY A 32 5.24 9.66 23.35
N TYR A 33 4.04 9.12 23.56
CA TYR A 33 3.06 9.63 24.52
C TYR A 33 3.65 9.69 25.93
N ILE A 34 4.23 8.58 26.40
CA ILE A 34 4.86 8.51 27.72
C ILE A 34 5.99 9.56 27.83
N GLY A 35 6.82 9.69 26.78
CA GLY A 35 7.88 10.69 26.73
C GLY A 35 7.36 12.14 26.84
N ILE A 36 6.30 12.50 26.10
CA ILE A 36 5.68 13.84 26.16
C ILE A 36 5.11 14.11 27.56
N VAL A 37 4.47 13.11 28.18
CA VAL A 37 3.93 13.25 29.53
C VAL A 37 5.04 13.45 30.55
N VAL A 38 6.08 12.60 30.54
CA VAL A 38 7.22 12.70 31.47
C VAL A 38 7.92 14.04 31.34
N THR A 39 8.19 14.50 30.11
CA THR A 39 8.80 15.81 29.88
C THR A 39 7.90 16.94 30.37
N GLY A 40 6.59 16.87 30.15
CA GLY A 40 5.61 17.84 30.67
C GLY A 40 5.66 17.98 32.20
N PHE A 41 5.76 16.86 32.93
CA PHE A 41 5.88 16.87 34.39
C PHE A 41 7.23 17.41 34.89
N GLN A 42 8.30 17.35 34.08
CA GLN A 42 9.59 17.95 34.45
C GLN A 42 9.56 19.49 34.40
N PHE A 43 8.72 20.08 33.54
CA PHE A 43 8.58 21.54 33.47
C PHE A 43 7.71 22.08 34.61
N ASN A 44 6.50 21.54 34.77
CA ASN A 44 5.56 21.96 35.82
C ASN A 44 4.42 20.93 35.97
N THR A 45 3.91 20.74 37.18
CA THR A 45 2.77 19.84 37.46
C THR A 45 1.53 20.16 36.62
N ALA A 46 1.16 21.44 36.45
CA ALA A 46 0.02 21.85 35.64
C ALA A 46 0.22 21.52 34.15
N VAL A 47 1.44 21.69 33.64
CA VAL A 47 1.80 21.33 32.26
C VAL A 47 1.78 19.81 32.09
N GLY A 48 2.27 19.04 33.07
CA GLY A 48 2.18 17.58 33.07
C GLY A 48 0.74 17.07 32.96
N PHE A 49 -0.19 17.64 33.73
CA PHE A 49 -1.62 17.29 33.63
C PHE A 49 -2.24 17.70 32.29
N LEU A 50 -1.88 18.86 31.74
CA LEU A 50 -2.33 19.29 30.42
C LEU A 50 -1.85 18.32 29.31
N MET A 51 -0.59 17.89 29.39
CA MET A 51 -0.01 16.92 28.46
C MET A 51 -0.62 15.53 28.61
N LEU A 52 -0.95 15.09 29.83
CA LEU A 52 -1.58 13.81 30.10
C LEU A 52 -3.05 13.76 29.64
N LEU A 53 -3.84 14.79 29.92
CA LEU A 53 -5.29 14.72 29.76
C LEU A 53 -5.77 15.19 28.39
N ILE A 54 -5.08 16.17 27.78
CA ILE A 54 -5.54 16.82 26.55
C ILE A 54 -4.56 16.55 25.42
N VAL A 55 -3.31 17.00 25.54
CA VAL A 55 -2.38 16.99 24.41
C VAL A 55 -1.97 15.57 24.03
N GLY A 56 -1.68 14.72 25.01
CA GLY A 56 -1.29 13.34 24.79
C GLY A 56 -2.38 12.56 24.05
N PRO A 57 -3.62 12.48 24.56
CA PRO A 57 -4.69 11.74 23.90
C PRO A 57 -5.00 12.30 22.52
N LEU A 58 -5.00 13.62 22.36
CA LEU A 58 -5.19 14.27 21.06
C LEU A 58 -4.06 13.92 20.08
N PHE A 59 -2.81 13.98 20.52
CA PHE A 59 -1.63 13.59 19.74
C PHE A 59 -1.74 12.12 19.31
N ALA A 60 -2.02 11.23 20.25
CA ALA A 60 -2.16 9.81 19.97
C ALA A 60 -3.28 9.54 18.96
N LEU A 61 -4.47 10.11 19.16
CA LEU A 61 -5.62 9.91 18.27
C LEU A 61 -5.36 10.44 16.86
N VAL A 62 -4.83 11.66 16.73
CA VAL A 62 -4.56 12.27 15.42
C VAL A 62 -3.53 11.45 14.66
N TYR A 63 -2.42 11.07 15.29
CA TYR A 63 -1.40 10.28 14.61
C TYR A 63 -1.85 8.85 14.30
N LEU A 64 -2.65 8.21 15.17
CA LEU A 64 -3.24 6.90 14.87
C LEU A 64 -4.17 6.97 13.66
N ALA A 65 -5.00 8.01 13.59
CA ALA A 65 -5.93 8.23 12.49
C ALA A 65 -5.17 8.47 11.17
N LEU A 66 -4.14 9.31 11.19
CA LEU A 66 -3.27 9.55 10.03
C LEU A 66 -2.54 8.28 9.59
N ALA A 67 -1.99 7.52 10.54
CA ALA A 67 -1.34 6.24 10.24
C ALA A 67 -2.33 5.26 9.59
N ARG A 68 -3.56 5.17 10.13
CA ARG A 68 -4.61 4.33 9.56
C ARG A 68 -4.97 4.76 8.13
N ALA A 69 -5.26 6.04 7.92
CA ALA A 69 -5.61 6.58 6.61
C ALA A 69 -4.47 6.39 5.59
N GLY A 70 -3.21 6.58 6.01
CA GLY A 70 -2.03 6.37 5.16
C GLY A 70 -1.89 4.90 4.74
N LEU A 71 -2.01 3.96 5.68
CA LEU A 71 -1.94 2.53 5.38
C LEU A 71 -3.11 2.08 4.51
N GLU A 72 -4.34 2.56 4.78
CA GLU A 72 -5.52 2.29 3.97
C GLU A 72 -5.33 2.78 2.53
N SER A 73 -4.77 3.98 2.34
CA SER A 73 -4.45 4.53 1.01
C SER A 73 -3.39 3.69 0.27
N LEU A 74 -2.33 3.25 0.96
CA LEU A 74 -1.30 2.39 0.37
C LEU A 74 -1.87 1.04 -0.08
N ILE A 75 -2.72 0.42 0.75
CA ILE A 75 -3.40 -0.85 0.41
C ILE A 75 -4.32 -0.65 -0.79
N ALA A 76 -5.07 0.45 -0.83
CA ALA A 76 -5.98 0.76 -1.93
C ALA A 76 -5.22 0.84 -3.27
N GLN A 77 -4.11 1.57 -3.31
CA GLN A 77 -3.27 1.70 -4.52
C GLN A 77 -2.76 0.34 -5.03
N ILE A 78 -2.28 -0.52 -4.12
CA ILE A 78 -1.80 -1.86 -4.49
C ILE A 78 -2.94 -2.72 -5.01
N ARG A 79 -4.10 -2.70 -4.35
CA ARG A 79 -5.28 -3.46 -4.79
C ARG A 79 -5.77 -3.00 -6.15
N THR A 80 -5.74 -1.71 -6.43
CA THR A 80 -6.06 -1.17 -7.76
C THR A 80 -5.12 -1.72 -8.82
N ALA A 81 -3.80 -1.69 -8.57
CA ALA A 81 -2.82 -2.23 -9.51
C ALA A 81 -3.02 -3.73 -9.77
N GLN A 82 -3.33 -4.51 -8.74
CA GLN A 82 -3.64 -5.94 -8.86
C GLN A 82 -4.92 -6.20 -9.65
N ASN A 83 -5.99 -5.44 -9.38
CA ASN A 83 -7.23 -5.55 -10.14
C ASN A 83 -7.03 -5.21 -11.62
N THR A 84 -6.27 -4.15 -11.93
CA THR A 84 -5.97 -3.79 -13.32
C THR A 84 -5.16 -4.88 -14.02
N ALA A 85 -4.17 -5.47 -13.34
CA ALA A 85 -3.39 -6.57 -13.91
C ALA A 85 -4.25 -7.81 -14.19
N GLU A 86 -5.19 -8.13 -13.29
CA GLU A 86 -6.12 -9.25 -13.47
C GLU A 86 -7.09 -9.01 -14.63
N LEU A 87 -7.61 -7.78 -14.78
CA LEU A 87 -8.44 -7.42 -15.93
C LEU A 87 -7.71 -7.62 -17.27
N VAL A 88 -6.41 -7.31 -17.34
CA VAL A 88 -5.59 -7.53 -18.55
C VAL A 88 -5.43 -9.03 -18.84
N ARG A 89 -5.21 -9.86 -17.80
CA ARG A 89 -5.15 -11.32 -17.94
C ARG A 89 -6.46 -11.89 -18.48
N LEU A 90 -7.60 -11.44 -17.94
CA LEU A 90 -8.92 -11.85 -18.42
C LEU A 90 -9.19 -11.41 -19.86
N ALA A 91 -8.66 -10.25 -20.27
CA ALA A 91 -8.71 -9.78 -21.67
C ALA A 91 -7.76 -10.51 -22.63
N GLY A 92 -7.02 -11.53 -22.15
CA GLY A 92 -6.08 -12.31 -22.96
C GLY A 92 -4.73 -11.61 -23.22
N GLY A 93 -4.41 -10.55 -22.49
CA GLY A 93 -3.13 -9.85 -22.53
C GLY A 93 -2.16 -10.31 -21.43
N THR A 94 -0.88 -9.99 -21.58
CA THR A 94 0.14 -10.15 -20.53
C THR A 94 0.34 -8.82 -19.79
N PRO A 95 0.12 -8.76 -18.46
CA PRO A 95 0.27 -7.52 -17.72
C PRO A 95 1.74 -7.05 -17.69
N PRO A 96 1.99 -5.73 -17.64
CA PRO A 96 3.35 -5.16 -17.73
C PRO A 96 4.32 -5.67 -16.67
N ALA A 97 3.81 -5.98 -15.47
CA ALA A 97 4.62 -6.53 -14.36
C ALA A 97 5.21 -7.92 -14.67
N GLU A 98 4.61 -8.66 -15.61
CA GLU A 98 4.99 -10.03 -15.97
C GLU A 98 5.78 -10.06 -17.29
N ALA A 99 5.67 -9.02 -18.10
CA ALA A 99 6.34 -8.89 -19.40
C ALA A 99 7.88 -8.87 -19.32
N GLY A 100 8.46 -8.44 -18.19
CA GLY A 100 9.91 -8.35 -18.01
C GLY A 100 10.62 -9.67 -17.71
N ASN A 101 9.90 -10.73 -17.35
CA ASN A 101 10.48 -12.01 -16.89
C ASN A 101 10.16 -13.19 -17.82
N LEU A 102 9.54 -12.93 -18.97
CA LEU A 102 9.32 -13.93 -20.02
C LEU A 102 10.59 -14.00 -20.89
N PRO A 103 11.09 -15.21 -21.23
CA PRO A 103 11.97 -15.34 -22.39
C PRO A 103 11.16 -14.82 -23.57
N VAL A 104 11.62 -13.74 -24.23
CA VAL A 104 10.96 -13.16 -25.39
C VAL A 104 10.67 -14.29 -26.38
N PRO A 105 9.41 -14.75 -26.53
CA PRO A 105 9.13 -15.76 -27.52
C PRO A 105 9.21 -15.01 -28.84
N GLY A 106 10.23 -15.33 -29.64
CA GLY A 106 10.29 -14.86 -31.01
C GLY A 106 8.94 -15.13 -31.66
N ASN A 107 8.29 -14.05 -32.11
CA ASN A 107 7.17 -13.99 -33.03
C ASN A 107 6.30 -15.27 -33.06
N THR A 108 5.70 -15.68 -31.94
CA THR A 108 4.75 -16.79 -32.00
C THR A 108 3.44 -16.23 -32.58
N PRO A 109 2.93 -16.77 -33.70
CA PRO A 109 1.67 -16.33 -34.26
C PRO A 109 0.56 -16.49 -33.24
N LYS A 110 -0.20 -15.41 -33.02
CA LYS A 110 -1.41 -15.40 -32.19
C LYS A 110 -2.36 -16.51 -32.67
N PRO A 111 -2.72 -17.51 -31.85
CA PRO A 111 -3.75 -18.47 -32.23
C PRO A 111 -5.06 -17.70 -32.42
N GLY A 112 -5.68 -17.89 -33.58
CA GLY A 112 -6.76 -17.06 -34.11
C GLY A 112 -7.91 -16.82 -33.13
N GLY A 113 -8.09 -15.56 -32.75
CA GLY A 113 -9.35 -15.04 -32.23
C GLY A 113 -10.05 -14.32 -33.37
N GLY A 114 -10.79 -15.07 -34.18
CA GLY A 114 -11.61 -14.52 -35.25
C GLY A 114 -12.70 -13.62 -34.68
N ASN A 115 -12.70 -12.36 -35.11
CA ASN A 115 -13.88 -11.50 -35.20
C ASN A 115 -13.57 -10.49 -36.32
N ALA A 116 -13.71 -10.95 -37.57
CA ALA A 116 -13.79 -10.03 -38.70
C ALA A 116 -15.07 -9.19 -38.54
N PRO A 117 -15.02 -7.86 -38.68
CA PRO A 117 -16.23 -7.05 -38.72
C PRO A 117 -17.13 -7.54 -39.86
N PRO A 118 -18.47 -7.59 -39.70
CA PRO A 118 -19.36 -7.99 -40.78
C PRO A 118 -19.12 -7.08 -41.99
N ALA A 119 -18.98 -7.70 -43.17
CA ALA A 119 -18.72 -7.01 -44.42
C ALA A 119 -19.80 -5.95 -44.68
N ASN A 120 -19.37 -4.72 -44.96
CA ASN A 120 -20.24 -3.58 -45.18
C ASN A 120 -20.98 -3.74 -46.54
N PRO A 121 -22.32 -3.91 -46.57
CA PRO A 121 -23.06 -4.21 -47.81
C PRO A 121 -23.14 -3.07 -48.83
N TYR A 122 -22.61 -1.88 -48.50
CA TYR A 122 -22.80 -0.65 -49.29
C TYR A 122 -21.58 -0.24 -50.12
N GLN A 123 -20.60 -1.13 -50.31
CA GLN A 123 -19.49 -0.90 -51.24
C GLN A 123 -19.77 -1.61 -52.58
N GLN A 124 -20.48 -0.93 -53.47
CA GLN A 124 -20.48 -1.17 -54.92
C GLN A 124 -20.13 0.13 -55.64
#